data_AF-A0A943YAQ2-F1
#
_entry.id   AF-A0A943YAQ2-F1
#
_cell.length_a   1.000
_cell.length_b   1.000
_cell.length_c   1.000
_cell.angle_alpha   90.00
_cell.angle_beta   90.00
_cell.angle_gamma   90.00
#
_symmetry.space_group_name_H-M   'P 1'
#
loop_
_entity.id
_entity.type
_entity.pdbx_description
1 polymer ?
#
loop_
_entity_poly.entity_id
_entity_poly.type
_entity_poly.pdbx_seq_one_letter_code
_entity_poly.pdbx_strand_id
1 'polypeptide(L)'
;MKIPKYIQEIMARSTYYFDFDSKDKRYAAGYTIIIRKPSPYTQVETFKKELVRLQKFCARHNTLCLIVSAPQKTHYTNSQTAIVTIFDPLMMQLEKYIK
;
A
#
# COMPACT_ATOMS: atom_id res chain seq x y z
N MET A 1 -18.24 -8.19 3.31
CA MET A 1 -16.87 -8.43 3.85
C MET A 1 -16.55 -7.35 4.87
N LYS A 2 -16.06 -7.69 6.07
CA LYS A 2 -15.65 -6.68 7.07
C LYS A 2 -14.16 -6.39 6.91
N ILE A 3 -13.82 -5.20 6.43
CA ILE A 3 -12.41 -4.78 6.28
C ILE A 3 -11.86 -4.44 7.67
N PRO A 4 -10.75 -5.05 8.11
CA PRO A 4 -10.15 -4.77 9.41
C PRO A 4 -9.69 -3.30 9.55
N LYS A 5 -9.76 -2.76 10.78
CA LYS A 5 -9.36 -1.37 11.08
C LYS A 5 -7.95 -1.03 10.61
N TYR A 6 -6.98 -1.93 10.80
CA TYR A 6 -5.60 -1.69 10.36
C TYR A 6 -5.46 -1.55 8.83
N ILE A 7 -6.32 -2.21 8.04
CA ILE A 7 -6.35 -2.04 6.58
C ILE A 7 -6.95 -0.67 6.23
N GLN A 8 -8.05 -0.29 6.89
CA GLN A 8 -8.69 1.01 6.69
C GLN A 8 -7.70 2.15 7.01
N GLU A 9 -6.92 2.03 8.09
CA GLU A 9 -5.88 2.99 8.46
C GLU A 9 -4.75 3.07 7.41
N ILE A 10 -4.37 1.94 6.80
CA ILE A 10 -3.41 1.92 5.69
C ILE A 10 -3.98 2.63 4.45
N MET A 11 -5.26 2.42 4.14
CA MET A 11 -5.91 3.05 2.99
C MET A 11 -6.15 4.55 3.21
N ALA A 12 -6.50 4.97 4.44
CA ALA A 12 -6.75 6.36 4.81
C ALA A 12 -5.55 7.30 4.66
N ARG A 13 -4.34 6.73 4.59
CA ARG A 13 -3.07 7.44 4.33
C ARG A 13 -2.50 7.13 2.93
N SER A 14 -3.27 6.45 2.10
CA SER A 14 -2.92 6.17 0.72
C SER A 14 -3.59 7.15 -0.22
N THR A 15 -2.95 7.39 -1.36
CA THR A 15 -3.47 8.20 -2.46
C THR A 15 -3.26 7.43 -3.76
N TYR A 16 -4.14 7.59 -4.72
CA TYR A 16 -3.93 7.03 -6.05
C TYR A 16 -2.65 7.56 -6.68
N TYR A 17 -1.99 6.71 -7.45
CA TYR A 17 -0.79 7.08 -8.18
C TYR A 17 -0.95 6.87 -9.67
N PHE A 18 -1.52 7.89 -10.30
CA PHE A 18 -1.83 7.93 -11.73
C PHE A 18 -0.60 8.20 -12.60
N ASP A 19 0.40 8.89 -12.07
CA ASP A 19 1.59 9.34 -12.81
C ASP A 19 2.77 8.36 -12.74
N PHE A 20 2.55 7.11 -12.30
CA PHE A 20 3.63 6.14 -12.25
C PHE A 20 3.89 5.55 -13.63
N ASP A 21 4.67 6.28 -14.43
CA ASP A 21 5.23 5.78 -15.68
C ASP A 21 6.33 4.76 -15.38
N SER A 22 5.91 3.51 -15.15
CA SER A 22 6.82 2.41 -14.89
C SER A 22 6.71 1.38 -15.98
N LYS A 23 7.86 1.05 -16.57
CA LYS A 23 8.05 -0.14 -17.43
C LYS A 23 7.84 -1.45 -16.66
N ASP A 24 7.58 -1.39 -15.34
CA ASP A 24 7.29 -2.56 -14.51
C ASP A 24 5.88 -3.09 -14.82
N LYS A 25 5.82 -4.31 -15.36
CA LYS A 25 4.58 -5.03 -15.71
C LYS A 25 3.63 -5.25 -14.53
N ARG A 26 4.07 -4.92 -13.30
CA ARG A 26 3.31 -5.00 -12.05
C ARG A 26 2.51 -3.73 -11.73
N TYR A 27 2.60 -2.71 -12.58
CA TYR A 27 1.81 -1.49 -12.50
C TYR A 27 0.51 -1.60 -13.30
N ALA A 28 -0.58 -1.08 -12.74
CA ALA A 28 -1.81 -0.87 -13.48
C ALA A 28 -2.46 0.45 -12.99
N ALA A 29 -2.63 1.39 -13.91
CA ALA A 29 -3.28 2.67 -13.62
C ALA A 29 -4.69 2.43 -13.06
N GLY A 30 -5.07 3.15 -12.00
CA GLY A 30 -6.33 2.93 -11.27
C GLY A 30 -6.25 1.87 -10.16
N TYR A 31 -5.25 1.00 -10.15
CA TYR A 31 -5.04 -0.05 -9.14
C TYR A 31 -3.86 0.21 -8.21
N THR A 32 -3.03 1.19 -8.58
CA THR A 32 -1.82 1.53 -7.85
C THR A 32 -2.03 2.70 -6.91
N ILE A 33 -1.63 2.49 -5.67
CA ILE A 33 -1.70 3.46 -4.58
C ILE A 33 -0.30 3.73 -4.02
N ILE A 34 -0.05 4.98 -3.64
CA ILE A 34 1.06 5.33 -2.76
C ILE A 34 0.54 5.32 -1.34
N ILE A 35 1.15 4.50 -0.48
CA ILE A 35 0.89 4.51 0.96
C ILE A 35 1.98 5.35 1.62
N ARG A 36 1.58 6.42 2.32
CA ARG A 36 2.49 7.29 3.07
C ARG A 36 2.41 6.96 4.55
N LYS A 37 3.55 6.78 5.21
CA LYS A 37 3.65 6.71 6.67
C LYS A 37 4.34 7.98 7.17
N PRO A 38 3.57 9.00 7.62
CA PRO A 38 4.13 10.20 8.22
C PRO A 38 4.47 9.88 9.66
N SER A 39 5.72 9.53 9.94
CA SER A 39 6.13 9.35 11.33
C SER A 39 7.63 9.58 11.47
N PRO A 40 8.04 10.71 12.09
CA PRO A 40 9.43 10.93 12.44
C PRO A 40 9.86 9.84 13.42
N TYR A 41 11.08 9.32 13.25
CA TYR A 41 11.69 8.33 14.14
C TYR A 41 11.10 6.90 14.15
N THR A 42 10.29 6.51 13.16
CA THR A 42 9.83 5.11 13.05
C THR A 42 10.78 4.23 12.27
N GLN A 43 11.05 3.03 12.81
CA GLN A 43 11.78 1.99 12.10
C GLN A 43 11.04 1.54 10.84
N VAL A 44 11.77 1.48 9.72
CA VAL A 44 11.29 1.01 8.41
C VAL A 44 10.68 -0.40 8.49
N GLU A 45 11.16 -1.24 9.39
CA GLU A 45 10.62 -2.58 9.59
C GLU A 45 9.16 -2.60 9.99
N THR A 46 8.70 -1.62 10.78
CA THR A 46 7.30 -1.54 11.18
C THR A 46 6.40 -1.31 9.96
N PHE A 47 6.84 -0.45 9.04
CA PHE A 47 6.12 -0.17 7.81
C PHE A 47 6.15 -1.37 6.85
N LYS A 48 7.30 -2.06 6.74
CA LYS A 48 7.38 -3.33 5.98
C LYS A 48 6.42 -4.38 6.53
N LYS A 49 6.32 -4.53 7.86
CA LYS A 49 5.37 -5.45 8.50
C LYS A 49 3.91 -5.09 8.19
N GLU A 50 3.57 -3.80 8.13
CA GLU A 50 2.24 -3.33 7.71
C GLU A 50 1.94 -3.70 6.25
N LEU A 51 2.90 -3.51 5.33
CA LEU A 51 2.74 -3.89 3.92
C LEU A 51 2.60 -5.41 3.74
N VAL A 52 3.36 -6.20 4.50
CA VAL A 52 3.22 -7.67 4.49
C VAL A 52 1.85 -8.10 5.04
N ARG A 53 1.33 -7.42 6.07
CA ARG A 53 -0.03 -7.67 6.58
C ARG A 53 -1.09 -7.35 5.52
N LEU A 54 -0.93 -6.26 4.79
CA LEU A 54 -1.79 -5.92 3.65
C LEU A 54 -1.74 -7.01 2.57
N GLN A 55 -0.54 -7.46 2.19
CA GLN A 55 -0.39 -8.52 1.18
C GLN A 55 -1.05 -9.83 1.62
N LYS A 56 -0.86 -10.24 2.89
CA LYS A 56 -1.53 -11.42 3.47
C LYS A 56 -3.05 -11.27 3.49
N PHE A 57 -3.55 -10.06 3.77
CA PHE A 57 -4.99 -9.78 3.71
C PHE A 57 -5.52 -9.95 2.29
N CYS A 58 -4.85 -9.40 1.28
CA CYS A 58 -5.25 -9.55 -0.13
C CYS A 58 -5.23 -11.03 -0.57
N ALA A 59 -4.20 -11.77 -0.18
CA ALA A 59 -4.09 -13.21 -0.48
C ALA A 59 -5.24 -14.03 0.14
N ARG A 60 -5.69 -13.71 1.36
CA ARG A 60 -6.86 -14.36 1.98
C ARG A 60 -8.17 -14.12 1.21
N HIS A 61 -8.22 -13.05 0.43
CA HIS A 61 -9.35 -12.68 -0.40
C HIS A 61 -9.12 -13.02 -1.88
N ASN A 62 -8.18 -13.92 -2.19
CA ASN A 62 -7.82 -14.34 -3.55
C ASN A 62 -7.52 -13.18 -4.50
N THR A 63 -6.99 -12.08 -3.97
CA THR A 63 -6.69 -10.87 -4.74
C THR A 63 -5.20 -10.64 -4.81
N LEU A 64 -4.71 -10.30 -6.00
CA LEU A 64 -3.31 -10.02 -6.22
C LEU A 64 -2.96 -8.64 -5.63
N CYS A 65 -1.91 -8.62 -4.80
CA CYS A 65 -1.34 -7.41 -4.21
C CYS A 65 0.18 -7.43 -4.42
N LEU A 66 0.68 -6.46 -5.17
CA LEU A 66 2.07 -6.36 -5.56
C LEU A 66 2.69 -5.12 -4.91
N ILE A 67 3.76 -5.32 -4.16
CA ILE A 67 4.58 -4.23 -3.65
C ILE A 67 5.58 -3.87 -4.75
N VAL A 68 5.35 -2.74 -5.40
CA VAL A 68 6.18 -2.24 -6.51
C VAL A 68 7.44 -1.57 -5.97
N SER A 69 7.28 -0.77 -4.91
CA SER A 69 8.38 -0.10 -4.24
C SER A 69 8.15 -0.05 -2.74
N ALA A 70 9.20 -0.28 -1.97
CA ALA A 70 9.20 -0.16 -0.52
C ALA A 70 10.50 0.52 -0.07
N PRO A 71 10.49 1.25 1.06
CA PRO A 71 11.67 1.93 1.54
C PRO A 71 12.79 0.94 1.87
N GLN A 72 13.98 1.18 1.30
CA GLN A 72 15.16 0.33 1.49
C GLN A 72 16.10 0.85 2.58
N LYS A 73 16.27 2.17 2.71
CA LYS A 73 17.21 2.77 3.67
C LYS A 73 16.64 2.74 5.08
N THR A 74 17.36 2.10 6.00
CA THR A 74 17.04 1.86 7.43
C THR A 74 17.21 3.08 8.34
N HIS A 75 17.43 4.27 7.79
CA HIS A 75 17.61 5.47 8.61
C HIS A 75 16.26 6.16 8.91
N TYR A 76 16.18 6.83 10.08
CA TYR A 76 15.03 7.65 10.45
C TYR A 76 14.73 8.64 9.31
N THR A 77 13.56 8.48 8.70
CA THR A 77 13.10 9.29 7.57
C THR A 77 11.79 9.93 7.97
N ASN A 78 11.66 11.24 7.74
CA ASN A 78 10.48 12.01 8.11
C ASN A 78 9.21 11.54 7.37
N SER A 79 9.39 10.86 6.24
CA SER A 79 8.31 10.20 5.52
C SER A 79 8.80 8.91 4.88
N GLN A 80 8.00 7.86 4.99
CA GLN A 80 8.20 6.59 4.31
C GLN A 80 7.06 6.39 3.32
N THR A 81 7.39 6.07 2.07
CA THR A 81 6.41 5.83 1.02
C THR A 81 6.59 4.44 0.44
N ALA A 82 5.49 3.74 0.20
CA ALA A 82 5.47 2.49 -0.55
C ALA A 82 4.47 2.60 -1.69
N ILE A 83 4.82 2.00 -2.83
CA ILE A 83 3.96 1.90 -4.00
C ILE A 83 3.45 0.47 -4.05
N VAL A 84 2.13 0.33 -4.04
CA VAL A 84 1.45 -0.97 -4.02
C VAL A 84 0.37 -0.98 -5.09
N THR A 85 0.30 -2.06 -5.86
CA THR A 85 -0.79 -2.33 -6.80
C THR A 85 -1.71 -3.38 -6.18
N ILE A 86 -2.99 -3.05 -6.01
CA ILE A 86 -4.02 -3.96 -5.53
C ILE A 86 -5.04 -4.14 -6.66
N PHE A 87 -5.24 -5.37 -7.11
CA PHE A 87 -6.16 -5.66 -8.21
C PHE A 87 -7.62 -5.81 -7.74
N ASP A 88 -8.54 -5.83 -8.69
CA ASP A 88 -9.94 -6.16 -8.43
C ASP A 88 -10.16 -7.62 -8.02
N PRO A 89 -11.22 -7.91 -7.25
CA PRO A 89 -12.31 -7.01 -6.83
C PRO A 89 -12.07 -6.28 -5.50
N LEU A 90 -10.93 -6.52 -4.83
CA LEU A 90 -10.68 -5.96 -3.50
C LEU A 90 -10.47 -4.45 -3.55
N MET A 91 -9.82 -3.96 -4.62
CA MET A 91 -9.55 -2.54 -4.79
C MET A 91 -10.83 -1.72 -4.67
N MET A 92 -11.89 -2.04 -5.44
CA MET A 92 -13.22 -1.40 -5.38
C MET A 92 -13.79 -1.25 -3.96
N GLN A 93 -13.46 -2.16 -3.04
CA GLN A 93 -13.94 -2.09 -1.65
C GLN A 93 -13.06 -1.20 -0.78
N LEU A 94 -11.76 -1.16 -1.06
CA LEU A 94 -10.76 -0.37 -0.35
C LEU A 94 -10.79 1.10 -0.76
N GLU A 95 -11.20 1.43 -2.00
CA GLU A 95 -11.26 2.81 -2.52
C GLU A 95 -12.03 3.77 -1.60
N LYS A 96 -13.08 3.26 -0.95
CA LYS A 96 -13.93 4.01 -0.01
C LYS A 96 -13.18 4.57 1.20
N TYR A 97 -12.00 4.04 1.49
CA TYR A 97 -11.14 4.44 2.59
C TYR A 97 -9.93 5.25 2.13
N ILE A 98 -9.74 5.46 0.83
CA ILE A 98 -8.67 6.28 0.26
C ILE A 98 -9.08 7.75 0.33
N LYS A 99 -8.13 8.64 0.64
CA LYS A 99 -8.35 10.08 0.73
C LYS A 99 -7.74 10.83 -0.44
#